data_AF-A0A534VJ31-F1
#
_entry.id   AF-A0A534VJ31-F1
#
_cell.length_a   1.000
_cell.length_b   1.000
_cell.length_c   1.000
_cell.angle_alpha   90.00
_cell.angle_beta   90.00
_cell.angle_gamma   90.00
#
_symmetry.space_group_name_H-M   'P 1'
#
loop_
_entity.id
_entity.type
_entity.pdbx_description
1 polymer ?
#
loop_
_entity_poly.entity_id
_entity_poly.type
_entity_poly.pdbx_seq_one_letter_code
_entity_poly.pdbx_strand_id
1 'polypeptide(L)'
;MSSRHGRRLFSEAEEWFASADADWPFAFVNVCQALGLDAEYLRAGLWRWRDRQPRRGGDATKVVRFPFRRVNGSRHSVTGRPVGLRRSA
;
A
#
# COMPACT_ATOMS: atom_id res chain seq x y z
N MET A 1 2.89 -3.39 0.81
CA MET A 1 2.80 -3.95 2.18
C MET A 1 2.97 -2.84 3.20
N SER A 2 1.94 -2.50 3.99
CA SER A 2 2.16 -1.64 5.17
C SER A 2 3.00 -2.46 6.16
N SER A 3 4.27 -2.12 6.26
CA SER A 3 5.25 -2.78 7.12
C SER A 3 4.80 -2.68 8.58
N ARG A 4 5.18 -3.65 9.42
CA ARG A 4 4.81 -3.67 10.85
C ARG A 4 5.14 -2.34 11.56
N HIS A 5 6.20 -1.67 11.11
CA HIS A 5 6.59 -0.32 11.53
C HIS A 5 5.55 0.75 11.17
N GLY A 6 5.03 0.76 9.95
CA GLY A 6 4.00 1.72 9.54
C GLY A 6 2.76 1.63 10.41
N ARG A 7 2.26 0.41 10.68
CA ARG A 7 1.10 0.22 11.58
C ARG A 7 1.34 0.74 12.99
N ARG A 8 2.55 0.57 13.53
CA ARG A 8 2.92 1.04 14.87
C ARG A 8 2.95 2.56 14.93
N LEU A 9 3.57 3.22 13.95
CA LEU A 9 3.61 4.69 13.86
C LEU A 9 2.20 5.29 13.74
N PHE A 10 1.31 4.66 12.98
CA PHE A 10 -0.09 5.12 12.91
C PHE A 10 -0.82 4.97 14.25
N SER A 11 -0.60 3.87 14.97
CA SER A 11 -1.27 3.64 16.27
C SER A 11 -0.76 4.62 17.33
N GLU A 12 0.55 4.86 17.36
CA GLU A 12 1.18 5.84 18.27
C GLU A 12 0.66 7.27 18.00
N ALA A 13 0.49 7.64 16.72
CA ALA A 13 -0.12 8.91 16.36
C ALA A 13 -1.58 9.01 16.82
N GLU A 14 -2.38 7.94 16.64
CA GLU A 14 -3.77 7.90 17.12
C GLU A 14 -3.86 8.05 18.64
N GLU A 15 -2.99 7.39 19.39
CA GLU A 15 -2.89 7.52 20.84
C GLU A 15 -2.54 8.95 21.25
N TRP A 16 -1.58 9.58 20.56
CA TRP A 16 -1.21 10.97 20.83
C TRP A 16 -2.37 11.94 20.55
N PHE A 17 -3.11 11.76 19.45
CA PHE A 17 -4.28 12.58 19.16
C PHE A 17 -5.41 12.37 20.19
N ALA A 18 -5.58 11.15 20.70
CA ALA A 18 -6.60 10.80 21.68
C ALA A 18 -6.25 11.21 23.12
N SER A 19 -4.97 11.46 23.41
CA SER A 19 -4.54 11.90 24.75
C SER A 19 -5.17 13.24 25.13
N ALA A 20 -5.56 13.33 26.41
CA ALA A 20 -6.03 14.54 27.06
C ALA A 20 -4.96 15.18 27.95
N ASP A 21 -3.74 14.64 27.96
CA ASP A 21 -2.63 15.16 28.75
C ASP A 21 -2.32 16.59 28.32
N ALA A 22 -2.21 17.51 29.27
CA ALA A 22 -1.85 18.91 29.04
C ALA A 22 -0.53 19.30 29.75
N ASP A 23 0.09 18.37 30.45
CA ASP A 23 1.26 18.64 31.31
C ASP A 23 2.56 18.81 30.51
N TRP A 24 2.59 18.36 29.25
CA TRP A 24 3.77 18.41 28.39
C TRP A 24 3.64 19.46 27.28
N PRO A 25 4.66 20.26 26.94
CA PRO A 25 4.57 21.31 25.92
C PRO A 25 4.14 20.82 24.53
N PHE A 26 4.45 19.57 24.18
CA PHE A 26 4.08 18.95 22.91
C PHE A 26 2.86 18.02 23.02
N ALA A 27 2.07 18.17 24.09
CA ALA A 27 0.74 17.59 24.13
C ALA A 27 -0.11 18.11 22.98
N PHE A 28 -0.97 17.25 22.42
CA PHE A 28 -1.86 17.61 21.32
C PHE A 28 -2.72 18.84 21.66
N VAL A 29 -3.26 18.89 22.88
CA VAL A 29 -4.08 20.02 23.36
C VAL A 29 -3.27 21.32 23.38
N ASN A 30 -2.04 21.28 23.89
CA ASN A 30 -1.16 22.45 23.96
C ASN A 30 -0.75 22.96 22.57
N VAL A 31 -0.50 22.04 21.63
CA VAL A 31 -0.23 22.39 20.22
C VAL A 31 -1.46 23.06 19.59
N CYS A 32 -2.66 22.51 19.80
CA CYS A 32 -3.89 23.10 19.30
C CYS A 32 -4.12 24.50 19.87
N GLN A 33 -3.94 24.67 21.18
CA GLN A 33 -4.05 25.97 21.85
C GLN A 33 -3.06 27.00 21.31
N ALA A 34 -1.79 26.62 21.15
CA ALA A 34 -0.75 27.50 20.61
C ALA A 34 -1.04 27.95 19.18
N LEU A 35 -1.73 27.12 18.40
CA LEU A 35 -2.16 27.41 17.03
C LEU A 35 -3.54 28.08 16.94
N GLY A 36 -4.25 28.26 18.06
CA GLY A 36 -5.61 28.82 18.06
C GLY A 36 -6.67 27.88 17.47
N LEU A 37 -6.45 26.56 17.60
CA LEU A 37 -7.31 25.52 17.06
C LEU A 37 -8.12 24.85 18.17
N ASP A 38 -9.37 24.51 17.87
CA ASP A 38 -10.21 23.68 18.74
C ASP A 38 -9.77 22.21 18.61
N ALA A 39 -9.25 21.66 19.71
CA ALA A 39 -8.70 20.31 19.77
C ALA A 39 -9.77 19.27 19.45
N GLU A 40 -10.94 19.38 20.08
CA GLU A 40 -12.10 18.50 19.92
C GLU A 40 -12.61 18.49 18.48
N TYR A 41 -12.70 19.67 17.85
CA TYR A 41 -13.08 19.80 16.43
C TYR A 41 -12.07 19.10 15.51
N LEU A 42 -10.77 19.31 15.75
CA LEU A 42 -9.72 18.65 14.99
C LEU A 42 -9.77 17.14 15.16
N ARG A 43 -10.01 16.66 16.39
CA ARG A 43 -10.20 15.23 16.64
C ARG A 43 -11.38 14.70 15.83
N ALA A 44 -12.55 15.31 15.94
CA ALA A 44 -13.71 14.90 15.16
C ALA A 44 -13.46 14.91 13.65
N GLY A 45 -12.69 15.89 13.14
CA GLY A 45 -12.27 15.95 11.74
C GLY A 45 -11.37 14.79 11.33
N LEU A 46 -10.30 14.55 12.09
CA LEU A 46 -9.30 13.52 11.84
C LEU A 46 -9.91 12.10 11.87
N TRP A 47 -10.82 11.81 12.81
CA TRP A 47 -11.44 10.49 12.95
C TRP A 47 -12.39 10.22 11.77
N ARG A 48 -13.20 11.22 11.39
CA ARG A 48 -14.06 11.14 10.20
C ARG A 48 -13.26 10.97 8.91
N TRP A 49 -12.11 11.63 8.81
CA TRP A 49 -11.22 11.48 7.66
C TRP A 49 -10.66 10.07 7.58
N ARG A 50 -10.15 9.53 8.70
CA ARG A 50 -9.66 8.16 8.80
C ARG A 50 -10.74 7.14 8.41
N ASP A 51 -11.94 7.27 8.94
CA ASP A 51 -13.02 6.32 8.70
C ASP A 51 -13.49 6.32 7.23
N ARG A 52 -13.32 7.45 6.52
CA ARG A 52 -13.55 7.56 5.07
C ARG A 52 -12.41 7.02 4.23
N GLN A 53 -11.20 6.91 4.78
CA GLN A 53 -10.12 6.29 4.02
C GLN A 53 -10.45 4.82 3.82
N PRO A 54 -10.52 4.33 2.56
CA PRO A 54 -10.61 2.90 2.35
C PRO A 54 -9.41 2.30 3.07
N ARG A 55 -9.66 1.33 3.96
CA ARG A 55 -8.58 0.59 4.62
C ARG A 55 -7.63 0.19 3.50
N ARG A 56 -6.43 0.79 3.44
CA ARG A 56 -5.33 0.31 2.61
C ARG A 56 -4.83 -1.01 3.21
N GLY A 57 -5.75 -1.94 3.41
CA GLY A 57 -5.54 -3.30 3.82
C GLY A 57 -5.01 -4.00 2.60
N GLY A 58 -3.69 -4.14 2.56
CA GLY A 58 -3.00 -4.85 1.50
C GLY A 58 -3.26 -4.25 0.14
N ASP A 59 -2.38 -3.35 -0.29
CA ASP A 59 -1.87 -3.49 -1.64
C ASP A 59 -1.18 -4.86 -1.69
N ALA A 60 -1.99 -5.91 -1.84
CA ALA A 60 -1.63 -7.06 -2.64
C ALA A 60 -1.36 -6.43 -3.99
N THR A 61 -0.12 -5.95 -4.14
CA THR A 61 0.51 -5.46 -5.36
C THR A 61 -0.28 -6.04 -6.48
N LYS A 62 -1.18 -5.29 -7.16
CA LYS A 62 -2.16 -5.87 -8.11
C LYS A 62 -1.44 -6.99 -8.82
N VAL A 63 -1.67 -8.24 -8.40
CA VAL A 63 -0.96 -9.36 -9.00
C VAL A 63 -1.78 -9.45 -10.25
N VAL A 64 -1.32 -8.74 -11.29
CA VAL A 64 -1.90 -8.84 -12.60
C VAL A 64 -1.65 -10.29 -12.94
N ARG A 65 -2.64 -11.13 -12.63
CA ARG A 65 -2.62 -12.55 -12.92
C ARG A 65 -2.89 -12.60 -14.39
N PHE A 66 -1.84 -12.37 -15.15
CA PHE A 66 -1.90 -12.44 -16.58
C PHE A 66 -2.37 -13.85 -16.95
N PRO A 67 -3.44 -13.98 -17.77
CA PRO A 67 -4.03 -15.28 -18.11
C PRO A 67 -3.14 -16.13 -19.02
N PHE A 68 -1.97 -15.63 -19.44
CA PHE A 68 -1.00 -16.44 -20.15
C PHE A 68 -0.35 -17.45 -19.19
N ARG A 69 -0.84 -18.70 -19.25
CA ARG A 69 -0.05 -19.89 -18.88
C ARG A 69 1.34 -19.71 -19.50
N ARG A 70 2.42 -19.77 -18.70
CA ARG A 70 3.77 -19.98 -19.26
C ARG A 70 3.68 -21.25 -20.11
N VAL A 71 3.60 -21.09 -21.42
CA VAL A 71 3.86 -22.19 -22.34
C VAL A 71 5.37 -22.39 -22.27
N ASN A 72 5.78 -23.31 -21.42
CA ASN A 72 7.15 -23.81 -21.44
C ASN A 72 7.25 -24.68 -22.68
N GLY A 73 7.61 -24.09 -23.82
CA GLY A 73 7.62 -24.83 -25.08
C GLY A 73 7.98 -23.96 -26.26
N SER A 74 9.12 -24.28 -26.87
CA SER A 74 9.61 -23.79 -28.15
C SER A 74 9.88 -22.29 -28.23
N ARG A 75 10.98 -21.89 -27.58
CA ARG A 75 11.88 -20.94 -28.24
C ARG A 75 12.21 -21.52 -29.60
N HIS A 76 11.74 -20.86 -30.65
CA HIS A 76 12.00 -21.17 -32.05
C HIS A 76 13.41 -21.74 -32.26
N SER A 77 13.52 -23.05 -32.47
CA SER A 77 14.68 -23.62 -33.16
C SER A 77 14.45 -23.39 -34.66
N VAL A 78 14.77 -22.20 -35.14
CA VAL A 78 14.96 -21.97 -36.58
C VAL A 78 16.28 -22.63 -36.95
N THR A 79 16.26 -23.96 -37.10
CA THR A 79 17.24 -24.76 -37.85
C THR A 79 16.74 -26.21 -37.90
N GLY A 80 15.56 -26.41 -38.49
CA GLY A 80 15.12 -27.70 -38.97
C GLY A 80 15.28 -27.75 -40.49
N ARG A 81 16.37 -28.35 -40.96
CA ARG A 81 16.61 -28.64 -42.39
C ARG A 81 15.46 -29.52 -42.92
N PRO A 82 14.83 -29.21 -44.07
CA PRO A 82 13.77 -30.06 -44.59
C PRO A 82 14.34 -31.43 -44.99
N VAL A 83 13.86 -32.48 -44.33
CA VAL A 83 14.07 -33.87 -44.72
C VAL A 83 13.08 -34.20 -45.84
N GLY A 84 13.59 -34.62 -47.01
CA GLY A 84 12.77 -35.40 -47.94
C GLY A 84 12.57 -34.92 -49.39
N LEU A 85 13.36 -34.01 -49.96
CA LEU A 85 13.28 -33.81 -51.42
C LEU A 85 14.18 -34.84 -52.14
N ARG A 86 13.54 -35.89 -52.68
CA ARG A 86 14.16 -36.92 -53.52
C ARG A 86 14.78 -36.27 -54.76
N ARG A 87 16.01 -36.68 -55.11
CA ARG A 87 16.57 -36.48 -56.44
C ARG A 87 15.83 -37.41 -57.40
N SER A 88 15.25 -36.83 -58.46
CA SER A 88 14.77 -37.56 -59.63
C SER A 88 15.61 -37.15 -60.84
N ALA A 89 15.96 -38.18 -61.63
CA ALA A 89 16.68 -38.21 -62.90
C ALA A 89 18.17 -37.80 -62.87
#